data_AF-A0A7T1I5F6-F1
#
_entry.id   AF-A0A7T1I5F6-F1
#
_cell.length_a   1.000
_cell.length_b   1.000
_cell.length_c   1.000
_cell.angle_alpha   90.00
_cell.angle_beta   90.00
_cell.angle_gamma   90.00
#
_symmetry.space_group_name_H-M   'P 1'
#
loop_
_entity.id
_entity.type
_entity.pdbx_description
1 polymer ?
#
loop_
_entity_poly.entity_id
_entity_poly.type
_entity_poly.pdbx_seq_one_letter_code
_entity_poly.pdbx_strand_id
1 'polypeptide(L)'
;MTGSRRGVPLAQLFSTPVTLWVLLLGIGLLDLATPPHIPLASFYLVPVLLAAGLLSLRHTLAMAGVALLMALAVGALQGLHTTPMYWVRILAMAMVVMLALALTRERLQLERSYRLMAEYASDVVFSASPQGVTEWVSSSVHALTGWRPRDLIGRPFGQFVHPDDIDRLREADAFFRRGEAHHFDLRVRCRQGDYRSVAVTGRGLRSGSGRVTSIVGSWRDNLPEQLARQALASSEKALRSIISAAPIGMCLCAPGVGRFLQVNPALCRFFGRTERELLGLTWQSLTHPEDLAKDQALAAALLDGTRSSYRLRKRFLHHDGSVLWGDLSVSCRRNNDGTVMEVIGQILDVTEQVEAEASLLQESRHDLLTGLLNRRGLEERLSAMDGRRRSDLPLAALFCDIDHFKAINDGQGHAAGDAVLRVVAHRLRSSIRHSDLAARFGGDELVVLLEGVGTETGEAPESGVLALAEKIRRHVAEPIPFEQGDLCISLSIGVALIQPEESLQEFLARADAALYSAKQAGRNRVVCSSAAGPSLASGTSP
;
A
#
# COMPACT_ATOMS: atom_id res chain seq x y z
N MET A 1 56.15 52.32 -33.40
CA MET A 1 56.95 52.40 -32.15
C MET A 1 56.36 51.37 -31.20
N THR A 2 56.97 50.29 -30.74
CA THR A 2 58.33 49.72 -30.69
C THR A 2 58.09 48.19 -30.57
N GLY A 3 58.54 47.31 -31.45
CA GLY A 3 59.95 47.08 -31.76
C GLY A 3 60.63 46.10 -30.80
N SER A 4 59.98 45.00 -30.37
CA SER A 4 60.62 43.93 -29.57
C SER A 4 60.90 42.71 -30.44
N ARG A 5 61.99 42.77 -31.22
CA ARG A 5 62.65 41.59 -31.79
C ARG A 5 63.19 40.75 -30.63
N ARG A 6 62.50 39.67 -30.26
CA ARG A 6 63.12 38.58 -29.49
C ARG A 6 64.01 37.81 -30.45
N GLY A 7 65.32 37.91 -30.25
CA GLY A 7 66.30 37.06 -30.92
C GLY A 7 65.93 35.60 -30.69
N VAL A 8 65.73 34.86 -31.78
CA VAL A 8 65.77 33.40 -31.74
C VAL A 8 67.19 33.04 -31.31
N PRO A 9 67.39 32.33 -30.19
CA PRO A 9 68.73 31.92 -29.80
C PRO A 9 69.25 30.97 -30.89
N LEU A 10 70.44 31.26 -31.44
CA LEU A 10 71.14 30.38 -32.38
C LEU A 10 71.30 28.93 -31.87
N ALA A 11 71.09 28.68 -30.58
CA ALA A 11 71.05 27.36 -29.96
C ALA A 11 69.84 26.48 -30.35
N GLN A 12 68.77 27.02 -30.95
CA GLN A 12 67.64 26.21 -31.44
C GLN A 12 67.78 25.76 -32.91
N LEU A 13 68.76 26.28 -33.65
CA LEU A 13 69.08 25.78 -35.00
C LEU A 13 69.81 24.43 -34.97
N PHE A 14 70.40 24.06 -33.82
CA PHE A 14 70.88 22.70 -33.56
C PHE A 14 69.82 21.91 -32.78
N SER A 15 68.68 21.68 -33.44
CA SER A 15 67.73 20.69 -32.96
C SER A 15 68.43 19.32 -32.90
N THR A 16 68.30 18.61 -31.79
CA THR A 16 68.84 17.26 -31.56
C THR A 16 68.70 16.27 -32.74
N PRO A 17 67.64 16.30 -33.59
CA PRO A 17 67.63 15.48 -34.80
C PRO A 17 68.70 15.90 -35.82
N VAL A 18 68.90 17.19 -36.10
CA VAL A 18 69.86 17.66 -37.11
C VAL A 18 71.30 17.30 -36.75
N THR A 19 71.67 17.41 -35.47
CA THR A 19 72.99 16.98 -34.99
C THR A 19 73.22 15.48 -35.14
N LEU A 20 72.19 14.63 -34.92
CA LEU A 20 72.30 13.19 -35.16
C LEU A 20 72.31 12.84 -36.65
N TRP A 21 71.58 13.57 -37.49
CA TRP A 21 71.62 13.43 -38.95
C TRP A 21 73.01 13.75 -39.52
N VAL A 22 73.62 14.84 -39.06
CA VAL A 22 74.98 15.23 -39.44
C VAL A 22 76.02 14.21 -38.94
N LEU A 23 75.80 13.63 -37.74
CA LEU A 23 76.66 12.56 -37.22
C LEU A 23 76.56 11.28 -38.06
N LEU A 24 75.35 10.85 -38.42
CA LEU A 24 75.12 9.68 -39.29
C LEU A 24 75.72 9.87 -40.69
N LEU A 25 75.61 11.07 -41.26
CA LEU A 25 76.19 11.43 -42.56
C LEU A 25 77.73 11.48 -42.47
N GLY A 26 78.26 12.05 -41.39
CA GLY A 26 79.70 12.14 -41.12
C GLY A 26 80.34 10.77 -40.89
N ILE A 27 79.66 9.87 -40.17
CA ILE A 27 80.05 8.46 -40.00
C ILE A 27 80.05 7.75 -41.37
N GLY A 28 79.03 7.97 -42.20
CA GLY A 28 78.94 7.41 -43.55
C GLY A 28 80.08 7.84 -44.49
N LEU A 29 80.48 9.10 -44.43
CA LEU A 29 81.61 9.64 -45.19
C LEU A 29 82.96 9.13 -44.66
N LEU A 30 83.11 8.99 -43.35
CA LEU A 30 84.33 8.46 -42.72
C LEU A 30 84.56 6.99 -43.08
N ASP A 31 83.48 6.20 -43.13
CA ASP A 31 83.48 4.77 -43.48
C ASP A 31 83.85 4.53 -44.95
N LEU A 32 83.48 5.46 -45.85
CA LEU A 32 83.86 5.44 -47.26
C LEU A 32 85.37 5.75 -47.48
N ALA A 33 86.00 6.43 -46.53
CA ALA A 33 87.39 6.90 -46.61
C ALA A 33 88.40 5.98 -45.90
N THR A 34 87.95 4.98 -45.14
CA THR A 34 88.82 4.05 -44.38
C THR A 34 89.00 2.69 -45.07
N PRO A 35 90.21 2.07 -45.03
CA PRO A 35 90.49 0.78 -45.68
C PRO A 35 89.71 -0.40 -45.05
N PRO A 36 89.50 -1.51 -45.80
CA PRO A 36 88.43 -2.49 -45.58
C PRO A 36 88.57 -3.42 -44.34
N HIS A 37 89.56 -3.20 -43.47
CA HIS A 37 89.85 -4.10 -42.35
C HIS A 37 89.25 -3.67 -41.00
N ILE A 38 88.63 -2.50 -40.91
CA ILE A 38 87.87 -2.07 -39.73
C ILE A 38 86.41 -1.87 -40.15
N PRO A 39 85.52 -2.84 -39.92
CA PRO A 39 84.12 -2.69 -40.30
C PRO A 39 83.42 -1.74 -39.32
N LEU A 40 83.50 -0.44 -39.62
CA LEU A 40 82.93 0.69 -38.86
C LEU A 40 81.39 0.73 -38.87
N ALA A 41 80.72 -0.25 -39.48
CA ALA A 41 79.26 -0.40 -39.47
C ALA A 41 78.63 -0.43 -38.06
N SER A 42 79.42 -0.68 -37.00
CA SER A 42 79.01 -0.53 -35.58
C SER A 42 78.55 0.89 -35.23
N PHE A 43 78.99 1.91 -35.96
CA PHE A 43 78.66 3.32 -35.69
C PHE A 43 77.28 3.75 -36.19
N TYR A 44 76.62 2.99 -37.08
CA TYR A 44 75.24 3.33 -37.50
C TYR A 44 74.18 2.95 -36.47
N LEU A 45 74.49 2.01 -35.56
CA LEU A 45 73.54 1.55 -34.53
C LEU A 45 73.45 2.53 -33.35
N VAL A 46 74.56 3.18 -33.00
CA VAL A 46 74.65 4.08 -31.84
C VAL A 46 73.72 5.31 -31.97
N PRO A 47 73.66 6.03 -33.11
CA PRO A 47 72.72 7.14 -33.31
C PRO A 47 71.26 6.68 -33.28
N VAL A 48 70.95 5.49 -33.81
CA VAL A 48 69.59 4.93 -33.81
C VAL A 48 69.14 4.57 -32.40
N LEU A 49 70.02 3.95 -31.60
CA LEU A 49 69.76 3.63 -30.18
C LEU A 49 69.63 4.89 -29.32
N LEU A 50 70.49 5.90 -29.53
CA LEU A 50 70.36 7.21 -28.88
C LEU A 50 69.05 7.92 -29.25
N ALA A 51 68.64 7.84 -30.52
CA ALA A 51 67.39 8.40 -30.99
C ALA A 51 66.16 7.66 -30.46
N ALA A 52 66.26 6.36 -30.19
CA ALA A 52 65.19 5.61 -29.55
C ALA A 52 64.94 6.06 -28.10
N GLY A 53 65.97 6.55 -27.41
CA GLY A 53 65.85 7.07 -26.04
C GLY A 53 65.46 8.55 -25.94
N LEU A 54 65.75 9.37 -26.96
CA LEU A 54 65.70 10.84 -26.85
C LEU A 54 64.71 11.53 -27.81
N LEU A 55 64.26 10.87 -28.88
CA LEU A 55 63.46 11.48 -29.94
C LEU A 55 62.07 10.85 -30.05
N SER A 56 61.12 11.58 -30.64
CA SER A 56 59.78 11.04 -30.88
C SER A 56 59.86 9.86 -31.87
N LEU A 57 59.00 8.87 -31.70
CA LEU A 57 58.95 7.62 -32.47
C LEU A 57 58.99 7.78 -34.01
N ARG A 58 58.40 8.87 -34.56
CA ARG A 58 58.48 9.19 -36.00
C ARG A 58 59.91 9.49 -36.48
N HIS A 59 60.67 10.22 -35.68
CA HIS A 59 62.06 10.59 -35.98
C HIS A 59 63.00 9.40 -35.82
N THR A 60 62.76 8.53 -34.82
CA THR A 60 63.52 7.28 -34.63
C THR A 60 63.35 6.33 -35.81
N LEU A 61 62.12 6.18 -36.32
CA LEU A 61 61.84 5.36 -37.51
C LEU A 61 62.50 5.88 -38.78
N ALA A 62 62.43 7.20 -39.01
CA ALA A 62 63.08 7.82 -40.16
C ALA A 62 64.60 7.64 -40.13
N MET A 63 65.24 7.80 -38.96
CA MET A 63 66.68 7.62 -38.83
C MET A 63 67.11 6.15 -38.95
N ALA A 64 66.34 5.22 -38.39
CA ALA A 64 66.62 3.79 -38.53
C ALA A 64 66.50 3.30 -39.99
N GLY A 65 65.51 3.83 -40.73
CA GLY A 65 65.36 3.55 -42.17
C GLY A 65 66.51 4.09 -43.01
N VAL A 66 66.96 5.32 -42.77
CA VAL A 66 68.11 5.89 -43.51
C VAL A 66 69.42 5.21 -43.12
N ALA A 67 69.63 4.88 -41.84
CA ALA A 67 70.80 4.12 -41.40
C ALA A 67 70.86 2.73 -42.07
N LEU A 68 69.72 2.05 -42.24
CA LEU A 68 69.63 0.78 -42.97
C LEU A 68 69.97 0.94 -44.46
N LEU A 69 69.44 1.97 -45.12
CA LEU A 69 69.73 2.26 -46.54
C LEU A 69 71.20 2.61 -46.76
N MET A 70 71.80 3.41 -45.87
CA MET A 70 73.22 3.73 -45.94
C MET A 70 74.09 2.50 -45.68
N ALA A 71 73.76 1.66 -44.70
CA ALA A 71 74.48 0.40 -44.44
C ALA A 71 74.40 -0.56 -45.65
N LEU A 72 73.25 -0.64 -46.32
CA LEU A 72 73.07 -1.42 -47.55
C LEU A 72 73.92 -0.88 -48.71
N ALA A 73 73.91 0.44 -48.91
CA ALA A 73 74.66 1.08 -49.99
C ALA A 73 76.18 0.95 -49.80
N VAL A 74 76.68 1.21 -48.58
CA VAL A 74 78.11 1.09 -48.24
C VAL A 74 78.58 -0.36 -48.37
N GLY A 75 77.79 -1.33 -47.88
CA GLY A 75 78.12 -2.74 -48.02
C GLY A 75 78.21 -3.22 -49.47
N ALA A 76 77.40 -2.65 -50.36
CA ALA A 76 77.44 -2.91 -51.80
C ALA A 76 78.64 -2.31 -52.49
N LEU A 77 78.98 -1.05 -52.18
CA LEU A 77 80.15 -0.36 -52.72
C LEU A 77 81.47 -1.03 -52.30
N GLN A 78 81.54 -1.59 -51.10
CA GLN A 78 82.76 -2.21 -50.55
C GLN A 78 82.84 -3.73 -50.72
N GLY A 79 81.84 -4.36 -51.34
CA GLY A 79 81.84 -5.82 -51.59
C GLY A 79 81.73 -6.70 -50.34
N LEU A 80 81.29 -6.14 -49.21
CA LEU A 80 81.21 -6.81 -47.90
C LEU A 80 80.11 -7.87 -47.78
N HIS A 81 79.28 -8.03 -48.82
CA HIS A 81 78.15 -8.95 -48.89
C HIS A 81 78.50 -10.44 -48.71
N THR A 82 79.78 -10.81 -48.89
CA THR A 82 80.25 -12.19 -48.69
C THR A 82 80.51 -12.52 -47.22
N THR A 83 80.51 -11.53 -46.32
CA THR A 83 80.73 -11.76 -44.89
C THR A 83 79.41 -12.03 -44.15
N PRO A 84 79.28 -13.13 -43.38
CA PRO A 84 78.05 -13.43 -42.66
C PRO A 84 77.73 -12.37 -41.57
N MET A 85 78.77 -11.72 -41.02
CA MET A 85 78.61 -10.65 -40.03
C MET A 85 77.89 -9.40 -40.58
N TYR A 86 78.04 -9.12 -41.89
CA TYR A 86 77.32 -8.05 -42.56
C TYR A 86 75.80 -8.29 -42.55
N TRP A 87 75.38 -9.51 -42.89
CA TRP A 87 73.96 -9.90 -42.91
C TRP A 87 73.35 -9.93 -41.51
N VAL A 88 74.07 -10.41 -40.49
CA VAL A 88 73.61 -10.37 -39.08
C VAL A 88 73.31 -8.93 -38.62
N ARG A 89 74.10 -7.95 -39.06
CA ARG A 89 73.91 -6.53 -38.71
C ARG A 89 72.73 -5.90 -39.43
N ILE A 90 72.55 -6.20 -40.72
CA ILE A 90 71.37 -5.79 -41.50
C ILE A 90 70.08 -6.32 -40.84
N LEU A 91 70.09 -7.60 -40.43
CA LEU A 91 68.99 -8.25 -39.70
C LEU A 91 68.69 -7.56 -38.36
N ALA A 92 69.72 -7.22 -37.56
CA ALA A 92 69.54 -6.51 -36.29
C ALA A 92 68.92 -5.11 -36.47
N MET A 93 69.35 -4.35 -37.49
CA MET A 93 68.79 -3.03 -37.79
C MET A 93 67.34 -3.12 -38.30
N ALA A 94 67.04 -4.11 -39.17
CA ALA A 94 65.68 -4.38 -39.62
C ALA A 94 64.75 -4.76 -38.45
N MET A 95 65.25 -5.52 -37.46
CA MET A 95 64.50 -5.87 -36.25
C MET A 95 64.15 -4.64 -35.40
N VAL A 96 65.05 -3.67 -35.24
CA VAL A 96 64.77 -2.40 -34.52
C VAL A 96 63.71 -1.57 -35.23
N VAL A 97 63.78 -1.46 -36.56
CA VAL A 97 62.77 -0.78 -37.37
C VAL A 97 61.40 -1.47 -37.25
N MET A 98 61.38 -2.81 -37.33
CA MET A 98 60.15 -3.60 -37.16
C MET A 98 59.55 -3.45 -35.76
N LEU A 99 60.37 -3.46 -34.70
CA LEU A 99 59.91 -3.27 -33.33
C LEU A 99 59.33 -1.85 -33.12
N ALA A 100 60.00 -0.82 -33.64
CA ALA A 100 59.48 0.54 -33.58
C ALA A 100 58.16 0.71 -34.36
N LEU A 101 58.04 0.06 -35.53
CA LEU A 101 56.78 0.00 -36.28
C LEU A 101 55.69 -0.76 -35.53
N ALA A 102 56.02 -1.89 -34.89
CA ALA A 102 55.08 -2.67 -34.08
C ALA A 102 54.53 -1.83 -32.91
N LEU A 103 55.42 -1.14 -32.18
CA LEU A 103 55.04 -0.24 -31.09
C LEU A 103 54.19 0.95 -31.56
N THR A 104 54.48 1.54 -32.74
CA THR A 104 53.60 2.57 -33.31
C THR A 104 52.21 2.02 -33.62
N ARG A 105 52.13 0.82 -34.22
CA ARG A 105 50.88 0.19 -34.61
C ARG A 105 50.04 -0.15 -33.38
N GLU A 106 50.65 -0.74 -32.37
CA GLU A 106 49.99 -1.09 -31.11
C GLU A 106 49.45 0.16 -30.41
N ARG A 107 50.24 1.24 -30.31
CA ARG A 107 49.77 2.50 -29.73
C ARG A 107 48.61 3.11 -30.52
N LEU A 108 48.72 3.16 -31.85
CA LEU A 108 47.64 3.64 -32.71
C LEU A 108 46.39 2.78 -32.60
N GLN A 109 46.55 1.47 -32.48
CA GLN A 109 45.45 0.52 -32.32
C GLN A 109 44.80 0.68 -30.95
N LEU A 110 45.57 0.86 -29.89
CA LEU A 110 45.08 1.11 -28.53
C LEU A 110 44.29 2.44 -28.47
N GLU A 111 44.85 3.53 -29.02
CA GLU A 111 44.17 4.83 -29.09
C GLU A 111 42.88 4.75 -29.92
N ARG A 112 42.87 4.02 -31.04
CA ARG A 112 41.66 3.78 -31.84
C ARG A 112 40.64 2.94 -31.08
N SER A 113 41.06 1.87 -30.43
CA SER A 113 40.19 1.02 -29.62
C SER A 113 39.52 1.80 -28.50
N TYR A 114 40.26 2.65 -27.78
CA TYR A 114 39.67 3.51 -26.74
C TYR A 114 38.69 4.53 -27.31
N ARG A 115 38.98 5.13 -28.46
CA ARG A 115 38.04 6.04 -29.13
C ARG A 115 36.76 5.33 -29.55
N LEU A 116 36.87 4.13 -30.12
CA LEU A 116 35.70 3.33 -30.51
C LEU A 116 34.88 2.93 -29.29
N MET A 117 35.50 2.46 -28.21
CA MET A 117 34.81 2.14 -26.95
C MET A 117 34.03 3.35 -26.41
N ALA A 118 34.61 4.56 -26.48
CA ALA A 118 33.94 5.79 -26.09
C ALA A 118 32.86 6.27 -27.09
N GLU A 119 32.99 5.94 -28.38
CA GLU A 119 31.97 6.24 -29.42
C GLU A 119 30.74 5.34 -29.32
N TYR A 120 30.89 4.09 -28.85
CA TYR A 120 29.79 3.17 -28.60
C TYR A 120 29.21 3.27 -27.18
N ALA A 121 29.79 4.10 -26.31
CA ALA A 121 29.21 4.37 -25.00
C ALA A 121 27.91 5.16 -25.15
N SER A 122 26.85 4.72 -24.46
CA SER A 122 25.57 5.45 -24.41
C SER A 122 25.71 6.83 -23.74
N ASP A 123 26.66 6.94 -22.81
CA ASP A 123 27.02 8.21 -22.18
C ASP A 123 27.88 9.07 -23.13
N VAL A 124 27.76 10.39 -23.02
CA VAL A 124 28.63 11.32 -23.76
C VAL A 124 29.96 11.40 -23.04
N VAL A 125 31.05 10.94 -23.65
CA VAL A 125 32.40 11.04 -23.09
C VAL A 125 33.09 12.28 -23.66
N PHE A 126 33.77 13.04 -22.81
CA PHE A 126 34.47 14.25 -23.23
C PHE A 126 35.88 14.37 -22.65
N SER A 127 36.71 15.12 -23.37
CA SER A 127 37.99 15.66 -22.89
C SER A 127 38.00 17.17 -23.11
N ALA A 128 38.49 17.91 -22.13
CA ALA A 128 38.66 19.35 -22.20
C ALA A 128 40.03 19.76 -21.66
N SER A 129 40.51 20.91 -22.13
CA SER A 129 41.69 21.56 -21.58
C SER A 129 41.46 21.98 -20.12
N PRO A 130 42.53 22.29 -19.35
CA PRO A 130 42.40 22.81 -17.98
C PRO A 130 41.64 24.15 -17.89
N GLN A 131 41.43 24.84 -19.02
CA GLN A 131 40.64 26.06 -19.14
C GLN A 131 39.16 25.80 -19.49
N GLY A 132 38.74 24.53 -19.55
CA GLY A 132 37.35 24.16 -19.85
C GLY A 132 36.97 24.22 -21.33
N VAL A 133 37.96 24.36 -22.22
CA VAL A 133 37.74 24.29 -23.68
C VAL A 133 37.68 22.83 -24.12
N THR A 134 36.61 22.43 -24.80
CA THR A 134 36.42 21.04 -25.27
C THR A 134 37.48 20.68 -26.32
N GLU A 135 38.27 19.65 -26.05
CA GLU A 135 39.29 19.11 -26.96
C GLU A 135 38.75 17.95 -27.78
N TRP A 136 37.91 17.12 -27.16
CA TRP A 136 37.28 15.97 -27.80
C TRP A 136 35.96 15.64 -27.11
N VAL A 137 34.99 15.14 -27.89
CA VAL A 137 33.71 14.65 -27.37
C VAL A 137 33.22 13.51 -28.26
N SER A 138 32.62 12.48 -27.65
CA SER A 138 32.06 11.33 -28.36
C SER A 138 30.89 11.74 -29.26
N SER A 139 30.61 10.93 -30.28
CA SER A 139 29.49 11.14 -31.21
C SER A 139 28.12 11.05 -30.53
N SER A 140 28.01 10.37 -29.38
CA SER A 140 26.78 10.27 -28.57
C SER A 140 26.23 11.63 -28.13
N VAL A 141 27.05 12.70 -28.12
CA VAL A 141 26.58 14.08 -27.90
C VAL A 141 25.51 14.52 -28.90
N HIS A 142 25.55 13.98 -30.12
CA HIS A 142 24.59 14.29 -31.17
C HIS A 142 23.22 13.71 -30.89
N ALA A 143 23.15 12.46 -30.41
CA ALA A 143 21.89 11.83 -30.03
C ALA A 143 21.24 12.55 -28.85
N LEU A 144 22.04 13.02 -27.89
CA LEU A 144 21.55 13.70 -26.69
C LEU A 144 21.12 15.15 -26.95
N THR A 145 21.95 15.94 -27.64
CA THR A 145 21.78 17.41 -27.72
C THR A 145 21.50 17.93 -29.12
N GLY A 146 21.65 17.11 -30.16
CA GLY A 146 21.56 17.51 -31.56
C GLY A 146 22.79 18.25 -32.10
N TRP A 147 23.77 18.60 -31.25
CA TRP A 147 25.04 19.19 -31.68
C TRP A 147 25.96 18.15 -32.31
N ARG A 148 26.76 18.54 -33.30
CA ARG A 148 27.81 17.64 -33.82
C ARG A 148 29.09 17.88 -33.03
N PRO A 149 29.95 16.87 -32.77
CA PRO A 149 31.20 17.06 -32.02
C PRO A 149 32.03 18.27 -32.48
N ARG A 150 32.13 18.50 -33.80
CA ARG A 150 32.83 19.65 -34.40
C ARG A 150 32.28 21.03 -34.01
N ASP A 151 31.03 21.11 -33.56
CA ASP A 151 30.38 22.36 -33.14
C ASP A 151 30.77 22.72 -31.70
N LEU A 152 31.17 21.72 -30.88
CA LEU A 152 31.60 21.90 -29.49
C LEU A 152 33.13 21.99 -29.35
N ILE A 153 33.88 21.25 -30.17
CA ILE A 153 35.35 21.23 -30.10
C ILE A 153 35.92 22.64 -30.32
N GLY A 154 36.87 23.03 -29.48
CA GLY A 154 37.51 24.35 -29.50
C GLY A 154 36.71 25.46 -28.82
N ARG A 155 35.55 25.15 -28.23
CA ARG A 155 34.72 26.12 -27.50
C ARG A 155 34.69 25.79 -26.00
N PRO A 156 34.56 26.80 -25.13
CA PRO A 156 34.38 26.58 -23.70
C PRO A 156 33.02 25.93 -23.43
N PHE A 157 33.01 24.85 -22.66
CA PHE A 157 31.79 24.07 -22.39
C PHE A 157 30.68 24.93 -21.75
N GLY A 158 31.04 25.92 -20.93
CA GLY A 158 30.09 26.84 -20.29
C GLY A 158 29.19 27.62 -21.26
N GLN A 159 29.54 27.76 -22.55
CA GLN A 159 28.64 28.37 -23.56
C GLN A 159 27.40 27.52 -23.88
N PHE A 160 27.45 26.24 -23.54
CA PHE A 160 26.39 25.27 -23.78
C PHE A 160 25.65 24.90 -22.50
N VAL A 161 25.97 25.54 -21.36
CA VAL A 161 25.31 25.31 -20.07
C VAL A 161 24.23 26.38 -19.85
N HIS A 162 23.16 26.01 -19.16
CA HIS A 162 22.11 26.95 -18.76
C HIS A 162 22.69 28.06 -17.86
N PRO A 163 22.31 29.35 -18.05
CA PRO A 163 22.85 30.46 -17.28
C PRO A 163 22.83 30.26 -15.75
N ASP A 164 21.72 29.76 -15.20
CA ASP A 164 21.59 29.48 -13.76
C ASP A 164 22.52 28.37 -13.24
N ASP A 165 23.03 27.50 -14.11
CA ASP A 165 23.86 26.35 -13.73
C ASP A 165 25.36 26.65 -13.89
N ILE A 166 25.72 27.87 -14.32
CA ILE A 166 27.12 28.30 -14.51
C ILE A 166 27.89 28.30 -13.20
N ASP A 167 27.26 28.63 -12.08
CA ASP A 167 27.92 28.61 -10.76
C ASP A 167 28.30 27.19 -10.34
N ARG A 168 27.43 26.20 -10.59
CA ARG A 168 27.75 24.78 -10.37
C ARG A 168 28.91 24.32 -11.24
N LEU A 169 28.98 24.79 -12.49
CA LEU A 169 30.11 24.50 -13.36
C LEU A 169 31.43 25.11 -12.83
N ARG A 170 31.38 26.33 -12.28
CA ARG A 170 32.56 26.97 -11.65
C ARG A 170 33.02 26.23 -10.40
N GLU A 171 32.09 25.75 -9.59
CA GLU A 171 32.39 24.91 -8.43
C GLU A 171 33.08 23.62 -8.88
N ALA A 172 32.52 22.93 -9.88
CA ALA A 172 33.11 21.72 -10.45
C ALA A 172 34.52 21.95 -11.02
N ASP A 173 34.75 23.06 -11.71
CA ASP A 173 36.07 23.46 -12.22
C ASP A 173 37.13 23.56 -11.10
N ALA A 174 36.74 23.97 -9.89
CA ALA A 174 37.65 24.02 -8.75
C ALA A 174 38.12 22.61 -8.32
N PHE A 175 37.21 21.62 -8.32
CA PHE A 175 37.56 20.22 -8.07
C PHE A 175 38.47 19.66 -9.17
N PHE A 176 38.15 19.95 -10.44
CA PHE A 176 38.94 19.48 -11.58
C PHE A 176 40.36 20.04 -11.59
N ARG A 177 40.56 21.31 -11.19
CA ARG A 177 41.90 21.91 -11.03
C ARG A 177 42.73 21.25 -9.93
N ARG A 178 42.07 20.68 -8.92
CA ARG A 178 42.71 19.83 -7.90
C ARG A 178 42.82 18.36 -8.34
N GLY A 179 42.46 18.01 -9.56
CA GLY A 179 42.49 16.63 -10.06
C GLY A 179 41.56 15.68 -9.32
N GLU A 180 40.59 16.23 -8.57
CA GLU A 180 39.57 15.49 -7.85
C GLU A 180 38.44 15.12 -8.82
N ALA A 181 37.78 14.00 -8.54
CA ALA A 181 36.57 13.63 -9.25
C ALA A 181 35.38 14.40 -8.66
N HIS A 182 34.47 14.86 -9.50
CA HIS A 182 33.25 15.53 -9.07
C HIS A 182 32.06 15.10 -9.92
N HIS A 183 30.91 14.98 -9.26
CA HIS A 183 29.64 14.59 -9.84
C HIS A 183 28.60 15.67 -9.53
N PHE A 184 27.91 16.14 -10.57
CA PHE A 184 26.97 17.24 -10.45
C PHE A 184 25.98 17.26 -11.62
N ASP A 185 24.81 17.84 -11.40
CA ASP A 185 23.76 17.97 -12.42
C ASP A 185 23.73 19.39 -12.99
N LEU A 186 23.61 19.48 -14.31
CA LEU A 186 23.46 20.73 -15.03
C LEU A 186 22.56 20.56 -16.25
N ARG A 187 22.05 21.68 -16.77
CA ARG A 187 21.27 21.71 -18.01
C ARG A 187 22.16 22.11 -19.19
N VAL A 188 22.26 21.25 -20.19
CA VAL A 188 22.94 21.53 -21.47
C VAL A 188 21.95 22.01 -22.53
N ARG A 189 22.34 23.02 -23.29
CA ARG A 189 21.55 23.58 -24.39
C ARG A 189 21.60 22.67 -25.60
N CYS A 190 20.44 22.25 -26.09
CA CYS A 190 20.26 21.56 -27.36
C CYS A 190 20.36 22.51 -28.55
N ARG A 191 20.63 21.97 -29.74
CA ARG A 191 20.72 22.75 -30.98
C ARG A 191 19.43 23.53 -31.30
N GLN A 192 18.28 23.00 -30.90
CA GLN A 192 16.96 23.60 -31.14
C GLN A 192 16.61 24.73 -30.16
N GLY A 193 17.44 24.98 -29.14
CA GLY A 193 17.23 26.05 -28.15
C GLY A 193 16.76 25.55 -26.78
N ASP A 194 16.14 24.37 -26.72
CA ASP A 194 15.73 23.74 -25.46
C ASP A 194 16.93 23.27 -24.62
N TYR A 195 16.69 22.94 -23.36
CA TYR A 195 17.71 22.45 -22.43
C TYR A 195 17.41 21.03 -21.97
N ARG A 196 18.45 20.20 -21.86
CA ARG A 196 18.37 18.86 -21.26
C ARG A 196 19.17 18.78 -19.98
N SER A 197 18.56 18.20 -18.95
CA SER A 197 19.23 17.89 -17.70
C SER A 197 20.18 16.72 -17.91
N VAL A 198 21.44 16.89 -17.50
CA VAL A 198 22.47 15.87 -17.59
C VAL A 198 23.24 15.78 -16.29
N ALA A 199 23.54 14.55 -15.88
CA ALA A 199 24.47 14.26 -14.80
C ALA A 199 25.89 14.23 -15.39
N VAL A 200 26.76 15.10 -14.91
CA VAL A 200 28.15 15.22 -15.35
C VAL A 200 29.06 14.63 -14.28
N THR A 201 29.91 13.69 -14.70
CA THR A 201 30.98 13.16 -13.86
C THR A 201 32.31 13.44 -14.54
N GLY A 202 33.20 14.16 -13.87
CA GLY A 202 34.51 14.50 -14.44
C GLY A 202 35.64 14.39 -13.44
N ARG A 203 36.87 14.37 -13.92
CA ARG A 203 38.10 14.52 -13.12
C ARG A 203 39.21 15.19 -13.92
N GLY A 204 40.06 15.95 -13.23
CA GLY A 204 41.31 16.45 -13.82
C GLY A 204 42.39 15.35 -13.87
N LEU A 205 42.99 15.13 -15.04
CA LEU A 205 44.17 14.28 -15.21
C LEU A 205 45.43 15.09 -14.93
N ARG A 206 46.33 14.54 -14.12
CA ARG A 206 47.61 15.16 -13.74
C ARG A 206 48.76 14.60 -14.58
N SER A 207 49.67 15.47 -14.98
CA SER A 207 50.99 15.08 -15.51
C SER A 207 51.87 14.47 -14.40
N GLY A 208 52.97 13.81 -14.79
CA GLY A 208 54.01 13.35 -13.85
C GLY A 208 54.63 14.46 -12.99
N SER A 209 54.47 15.74 -13.37
CA SER A 209 54.86 16.92 -12.58
C SER A 209 53.76 17.43 -11.62
N GLY A 210 52.64 16.71 -11.49
CA GLY A 210 51.53 17.07 -10.60
C GLY A 210 50.56 18.12 -11.16
N ARG A 211 50.86 18.76 -12.30
CA ARG A 211 49.98 19.77 -12.94
C ARG A 211 48.84 19.10 -13.72
N VAL A 212 47.62 19.61 -13.60
CA VAL A 212 46.47 19.14 -14.42
C VAL A 212 46.70 19.48 -15.90
N THR A 213 46.56 18.50 -16.78
CA THR A 213 46.78 18.62 -18.23
C THR A 213 45.50 18.56 -19.04
N SER A 214 44.48 17.85 -18.56
CA SER A 214 43.18 17.71 -19.22
C SER A 214 42.11 17.34 -18.19
N ILE A 215 40.86 17.57 -18.53
CA ILE A 215 39.68 17.17 -17.76
C ILE A 215 38.96 16.12 -18.60
N VAL A 216 38.71 14.95 -18.03
CA VAL A 216 37.98 13.87 -18.69
C VAL A 216 36.74 13.53 -17.89
N GLY A 217 35.66 13.19 -18.58
CA GLY A 217 34.40 12.87 -17.92
C GLY A 217 33.34 12.34 -18.86
N SER A 218 32.17 12.10 -18.29
CA SER A 218 30.97 11.71 -19.02
C SER A 218 29.75 12.53 -18.63
N TRP A 219 28.81 12.66 -19.56
CA TRP A 219 27.47 13.20 -19.35
C TRP A 219 26.44 12.10 -19.61
N ARG A 220 25.48 11.96 -18.71
CA ARG A 220 24.35 11.04 -18.86
C ARG A 220 23.04 11.81 -18.76
N ASP A 221 22.09 11.51 -19.65
CA ASP A 221 20.72 12.01 -19.54
C ASP A 221 20.09 11.45 -18.25
N ASN A 222 19.72 12.34 -17.31
CA ASN A 222 19.11 11.95 -16.05
C ASN A 222 17.60 12.20 -16.02
N LEU A 223 17.01 12.76 -17.09
CA LEU A 223 15.59 13.09 -17.15
C LEU A 223 14.68 11.85 -17.08
N PRO A 224 14.95 10.73 -17.80
CA PRO A 224 14.09 9.54 -17.71
C PRO A 224 14.04 8.93 -16.30
N GLU A 225 15.19 8.88 -15.62
CA GLU A 225 15.29 8.34 -14.25
C GLU A 225 14.58 9.25 -13.24
N GLN A 226 14.73 10.57 -13.38
CA GLN A 226 14.02 11.54 -12.56
C GLN A 226 12.50 11.47 -12.77
N LEU A 227 12.02 11.39 -14.02
CA LEU A 227 10.60 11.25 -14.35
C LEU A 227 10.02 9.95 -13.81
N ALA A 228 10.74 8.82 -13.92
CA ALA A 228 10.29 7.55 -13.36
C ALA A 228 10.18 7.60 -11.83
N ARG A 229 11.17 8.19 -11.15
CA ARG A 229 11.12 8.41 -9.69
C ARG A 229 9.98 9.33 -9.28
N GLN A 230 9.76 10.42 -10.00
CA GLN A 230 8.66 11.34 -9.72
C GLN A 230 7.30 10.67 -9.96
N ALA A 231 7.15 9.91 -11.05
CA ALA A 231 5.94 9.15 -11.33
C ALA A 231 5.65 8.13 -10.21
N LEU A 232 6.66 7.38 -9.77
CA LEU A 232 6.54 6.46 -8.64
C LEU A 232 6.12 7.18 -7.35
N ALA A 233 6.83 8.25 -6.98
CA ALA A 233 6.53 9.02 -5.78
C ALA A 233 5.12 9.64 -5.82
N SER A 234 4.69 10.12 -7.00
CA SER A 234 3.36 10.67 -7.20
C SER A 234 2.27 9.59 -7.08
N SER A 235 2.51 8.41 -7.63
CA SER A 235 1.61 7.26 -7.56
C SER A 235 1.49 6.74 -6.12
N GLU A 236 2.61 6.57 -5.41
CA GLU A 236 2.62 6.20 -4.00
C GLU A 236 1.85 7.20 -3.13
N LYS A 237 2.06 8.50 -3.36
CA LYS A 237 1.34 9.55 -2.64
C LYS A 237 -0.16 9.49 -2.92
N ALA A 238 -0.56 9.30 -4.18
CA ALA A 238 -1.95 9.16 -4.56
C ALA A 238 -2.61 7.94 -3.89
N LEU A 239 -1.95 6.78 -3.90
CA LEU A 239 -2.42 5.57 -3.23
C LEU A 239 -2.59 5.77 -1.71
N ARG A 240 -1.61 6.40 -1.05
CA ARG A 240 -1.75 6.74 0.38
C ARG A 240 -2.94 7.66 0.64
N SER A 241 -3.12 8.69 -0.19
CA SER A 241 -4.26 9.60 -0.06
C SER A 241 -5.61 8.88 -0.23
N ILE A 242 -5.72 7.96 -1.17
CA ILE A 242 -6.94 7.15 -1.37
C ILE A 242 -7.23 6.30 -0.12
N ILE A 243 -6.23 5.60 0.41
CA ILE A 243 -6.38 4.76 1.61
C ILE A 243 -6.76 5.61 2.83
N SER A 244 -6.14 6.78 2.98
CA SER A 244 -6.41 7.69 4.11
C SER A 244 -7.80 8.34 4.04
N ALA A 245 -8.32 8.60 2.84
CA ALA A 245 -9.62 9.20 2.62
C ALA A 245 -10.78 8.18 2.62
N ALA A 246 -10.47 6.88 2.57
CA ALA A 246 -11.50 5.85 2.56
C ALA A 246 -12.38 5.92 3.84
N PRO A 247 -13.71 5.82 3.71
CA PRO A 247 -14.61 5.86 4.86
C PRO A 247 -14.59 4.57 5.69
N ILE A 248 -14.11 3.47 5.10
CA ILE A 248 -13.99 2.17 5.76
C ILE A 248 -12.66 2.05 6.51
N GLY A 249 -12.68 1.39 7.66
CA GLY A 249 -11.46 1.07 8.40
C GLY A 249 -10.62 0.07 7.60
N MET A 250 -9.36 0.38 7.36
CA MET A 250 -8.43 -0.49 6.67
C MET A 250 -7.21 -0.75 7.54
N CYS A 251 -6.78 -2.00 7.60
CA CYS A 251 -5.53 -2.38 8.22
C CYS A 251 -4.75 -3.37 7.37
N LEU A 252 -3.46 -3.39 7.65
CA LEU A 252 -2.52 -4.36 7.17
C LEU A 252 -1.92 -5.04 8.41
N CYS A 253 -1.96 -6.36 8.44
CA CYS A 253 -1.59 -7.16 9.60
C CYS A 253 -0.48 -8.15 9.26
N ALA A 254 0.40 -8.37 10.23
CA ALA A 254 1.44 -9.39 10.16
C ALA A 254 0.80 -10.79 10.17
N PRO A 255 1.28 -11.71 9.31
CA PRO A 255 0.86 -13.11 9.35
C PRO A 255 1.22 -13.72 10.72
N GLY A 256 0.41 -14.67 11.18
CA GLY A 256 0.58 -15.31 12.49
C GLY A 256 -0.05 -14.51 13.63
N VAL A 257 0.75 -13.79 14.41
CA VAL A 257 0.31 -13.13 15.67
C VAL A 257 -0.80 -12.10 15.44
N GLY A 258 -0.93 -11.54 14.24
CA GLY A 258 -1.97 -10.56 13.95
C GLY A 258 -1.63 -9.13 14.36
N ARG A 259 -0.32 -8.84 14.45
CA ARG A 259 0.32 -7.51 14.48
C ARG A 259 -0.36 -6.49 13.56
N PHE A 260 -1.00 -5.42 14.01
CA PHE A 260 -1.26 -4.31 13.08
C PHE A 260 0.07 -3.69 12.62
N LEU A 261 0.31 -3.67 11.31
CA LEU A 261 1.48 -3.09 10.65
C LEU A 261 1.18 -1.70 10.10
N GLN A 262 -0.04 -1.50 9.62
CA GLN A 262 -0.53 -0.22 9.12
C GLN A 262 -2.03 -0.13 9.35
N VAL A 263 -2.52 1.07 9.64
CA VAL A 263 -3.94 1.36 9.79
C VAL A 263 -4.26 2.68 9.09
N ASN A 264 -5.48 2.84 8.58
CA ASN A 264 -5.94 4.12 8.05
C ASN A 264 -6.67 4.95 9.13
N PRO A 265 -6.89 6.27 8.91
CA PRO A 265 -7.57 7.13 9.87
C PRO A 265 -9.02 6.70 10.19
N ALA A 266 -9.71 6.05 9.26
CA ALA A 266 -11.06 5.53 9.50
C ALA A 266 -11.07 4.41 10.54
N LEU A 267 -10.06 3.52 10.53
CA LEU A 267 -9.94 2.48 11.54
C LEU A 267 -9.62 3.06 12.93
N CYS A 268 -8.78 4.09 12.97
CA CYS A 268 -8.50 4.83 14.20
C CYS A 268 -9.78 5.43 14.80
N ARG A 269 -10.64 6.03 13.97
CA ARG A 269 -11.94 6.55 14.40
C ARG A 269 -12.89 5.43 14.85
N PHE A 270 -12.94 4.32 14.12
CA PHE A 270 -13.79 3.17 14.47
C PHE A 270 -13.46 2.63 15.87
N PHE A 271 -12.18 2.49 16.23
CA PHE A 271 -11.80 2.01 17.57
C PHE A 271 -11.63 3.14 18.62
N GLY A 272 -11.73 4.40 18.20
CA GLY A 272 -11.39 5.60 18.99
C GLY A 272 -9.97 5.55 19.57
N ARG A 273 -9.03 4.96 18.84
CA ARG A 273 -7.62 4.82 19.23
C ARG A 273 -6.71 5.51 18.23
N THR A 274 -5.55 5.97 18.69
CA THR A 274 -4.52 6.50 17.80
C THR A 274 -3.85 5.40 16.99
N GLU A 275 -3.27 5.75 15.84
CA GLU A 275 -2.49 4.80 15.03
C GLU A 275 -1.39 4.13 15.86
N ARG A 276 -0.65 4.90 16.67
CA ARG A 276 0.43 4.37 17.52
C ARG A 276 -0.06 3.31 18.51
N GLU A 277 -1.26 3.49 19.07
CA GLU A 277 -1.85 2.51 19.98
C GLU A 277 -2.29 1.26 19.22
N LEU A 278 -2.96 1.42 18.07
CA LEU A 278 -3.40 0.29 17.25
C LEU A 278 -2.21 -0.56 16.77
N LEU A 279 -1.11 0.06 16.34
CA LEU A 279 0.11 -0.65 15.92
C LEU A 279 0.77 -1.47 17.05
N GLY A 280 0.48 -1.15 18.31
CA GLY A 280 0.92 -1.92 19.48
C GLY A 280 0.01 -3.09 19.84
N LEU A 281 -1.16 -3.22 19.19
CA LEU A 281 -2.17 -4.21 19.49
C LEU A 281 -2.26 -5.30 18.42
N THR A 282 -3.02 -6.34 18.73
CA THR A 282 -3.39 -7.39 17.77
C THR A 282 -4.90 -7.38 17.55
N TRP A 283 -5.37 -7.85 16.40
CA TRP A 283 -6.80 -7.87 16.09
C TRP A 283 -7.64 -8.70 17.09
N GLN A 284 -7.04 -9.72 17.71
CA GLN A 284 -7.66 -10.56 18.73
C GLN A 284 -8.07 -9.73 19.96
N SER A 285 -7.22 -8.78 20.38
CA SER A 285 -7.46 -7.94 21.56
C SER A 285 -8.63 -6.96 21.40
N LEU A 286 -8.99 -6.65 20.15
CA LEU A 286 -10.10 -5.75 19.80
C LEU A 286 -11.37 -6.50 19.42
N THR A 287 -11.33 -7.83 19.39
CA THR A 287 -12.48 -8.68 19.04
C THR A 287 -13.22 -9.08 20.30
N HIS A 288 -14.56 -9.06 20.25
CA HIS A 288 -15.37 -9.51 21.38
C HIS A 288 -15.10 -11.00 21.72
N PRO A 289 -15.02 -11.40 23.01
CA PRO A 289 -14.62 -12.77 23.40
C PRO A 289 -15.45 -13.89 22.76
N GLU A 290 -16.76 -13.69 22.64
CA GLU A 290 -17.67 -14.68 22.03
C GLU A 290 -17.44 -14.87 20.52
N ASP A 291 -16.92 -13.86 19.83
CA ASP A 291 -16.71 -13.91 18.38
C ASP A 291 -15.26 -14.31 18.01
N LEU A 292 -14.35 -14.30 18.99
CA LEU A 292 -12.92 -14.51 18.80
C LEU A 292 -12.59 -15.89 18.24
N ALA A 293 -13.18 -16.96 18.78
CA ALA A 293 -12.88 -18.32 18.36
C ALA A 293 -13.24 -18.57 16.89
N LYS A 294 -14.37 -18.00 16.44
CA LYS A 294 -14.83 -18.11 15.05
C LYS A 294 -13.89 -17.38 14.10
N ASP A 295 -13.48 -16.16 14.45
CA ASP A 295 -12.56 -15.38 13.63
C ASP A 295 -11.15 -15.99 13.57
N GLN A 296 -10.67 -16.56 14.69
CA GLN A 296 -9.40 -17.30 14.73
C GLN A 296 -9.39 -18.51 13.80
N ALA A 297 -10.47 -19.30 13.78
CA ALA A 297 -10.58 -20.43 12.85
C ALA A 297 -10.52 -19.98 11.39
N LEU A 298 -11.20 -18.87 11.05
CA LEU A 298 -11.18 -18.29 9.71
C LEU A 298 -9.81 -17.72 9.33
N ALA A 299 -9.13 -17.06 10.27
CA ALA A 299 -7.78 -16.55 10.09
C ALA A 299 -6.77 -17.69 9.90
N ALA A 300 -6.89 -18.80 10.64
CA ALA A 300 -6.05 -19.97 10.45
C ALA A 300 -6.20 -20.57 9.04
N ALA A 301 -7.45 -20.74 8.59
CA ALA A 301 -7.79 -21.21 7.23
C ALA A 301 -7.30 -20.24 6.11
N LEU A 302 -7.18 -18.95 6.41
CA LEU A 302 -6.56 -18.00 5.49
C LEU A 302 -5.05 -18.22 5.42
N LEU A 303 -4.39 -18.42 6.57
CA LEU A 303 -2.94 -18.55 6.65
C LEU A 303 -2.45 -19.88 6.04
N ASP A 304 -3.15 -20.98 6.27
CA ASP A 304 -2.81 -22.31 5.73
C ASP A 304 -3.12 -22.46 4.22
N GLY A 305 -3.83 -21.50 3.63
CA GLY A 305 -4.14 -21.50 2.20
C GLY A 305 -5.38 -22.29 1.81
N THR A 306 -6.12 -22.87 2.76
CA THR A 306 -7.43 -23.49 2.50
C THR A 306 -8.44 -22.44 2.00
N ARG A 307 -8.23 -21.16 2.30
CA ARG A 307 -9.03 -20.03 1.78
C ARG A 307 -8.16 -18.84 1.38
N SER A 308 -8.63 -18.06 0.41
CA SER A 308 -7.99 -16.82 -0.06
C SER A 308 -8.55 -15.55 0.59
N SER A 309 -9.77 -15.62 1.12
CA SER A 309 -10.44 -14.53 1.83
C SER A 309 -11.62 -15.05 2.67
N TYR A 310 -12.07 -14.24 3.62
CA TYR A 310 -13.32 -14.45 4.35
C TYR A 310 -13.99 -13.11 4.69
N ARG A 311 -15.30 -13.17 4.97
CA ARG A 311 -16.09 -12.04 5.47
C ARG A 311 -16.95 -12.50 6.63
N LEU A 312 -17.05 -11.70 7.68
CA LEU A 312 -17.98 -11.92 8.79
C LEU A 312 -18.42 -10.60 9.42
N ARG A 313 -19.68 -10.53 9.81
CA ARG A 313 -20.18 -9.50 10.73
C ARG A 313 -19.94 -9.98 12.16
N LYS A 314 -19.24 -9.19 12.97
CA LYS A 314 -18.90 -9.54 14.37
C LYS A 314 -18.81 -8.30 15.26
N ARG A 315 -18.72 -8.53 16.57
CA ARG A 315 -18.54 -7.48 17.57
C ARG A 315 -17.08 -7.16 17.82
N PHE A 316 -16.81 -5.88 17.99
CA PHE A 316 -15.54 -5.29 18.32
C PHE A 316 -15.65 -4.51 19.63
N LEU A 317 -14.52 -4.34 20.31
CA LEU A 317 -14.42 -3.57 21.55
C LEU A 317 -13.81 -2.20 21.26
N HIS A 318 -14.57 -1.14 21.56
CA HIS A 318 -14.09 0.23 21.50
C HIS A 318 -13.16 0.55 22.68
N HIS A 319 -12.41 1.66 22.63
CA HIS A 319 -11.46 1.99 23.70
C HIS A 319 -12.13 2.32 25.05
N ASP A 320 -13.40 2.73 25.04
CA ASP A 320 -14.21 3.01 26.24
C ASP A 320 -14.93 1.77 26.79
N GLY A 321 -14.81 0.62 26.12
CA GLY A 321 -15.45 -0.64 26.51
C GLY A 321 -16.82 -0.88 25.86
N SER A 322 -17.35 0.05 25.07
CA SER A 322 -18.57 -0.16 24.29
C SER A 322 -18.36 -1.19 23.17
N VAL A 323 -19.46 -1.81 22.74
CA VAL A 323 -19.46 -2.83 21.69
C VAL A 323 -19.84 -2.18 20.37
N LEU A 324 -19.02 -2.40 19.34
CA LEU A 324 -19.26 -1.96 17.98
C LEU A 324 -19.53 -3.15 17.08
N TRP A 325 -20.36 -2.98 16.06
CA TRP A 325 -20.56 -3.99 15.02
C TRP A 325 -19.77 -3.63 13.77
N GLY A 326 -18.90 -4.54 13.35
CA GLY A 326 -18.14 -4.39 12.13
C GLY A 326 -18.44 -5.52 11.15
N ASP A 327 -18.67 -5.16 9.89
CA ASP A 327 -18.63 -6.08 8.77
C ASP A 327 -17.18 -6.17 8.26
N LEU A 328 -16.50 -7.22 8.70
CA LEU A 328 -15.08 -7.46 8.48
C LEU A 328 -14.89 -8.30 7.22
N SER A 329 -14.13 -7.78 6.27
CA SER A 329 -13.59 -8.52 5.12
C SER A 329 -12.08 -8.67 5.25
N VAL A 330 -11.58 -9.90 5.13
CA VAL A 330 -10.16 -10.21 5.26
C VAL A 330 -9.66 -10.95 4.03
N SER A 331 -8.52 -10.51 3.51
CA SER A 331 -7.80 -11.13 2.41
C SER A 331 -6.31 -11.17 2.71
N CYS A 332 -5.52 -11.85 1.89
CA CYS A 332 -4.07 -11.91 2.07
C CYS A 332 -3.32 -11.73 0.76
N ARG A 333 -2.11 -11.17 0.87
CA ARG A 333 -1.12 -11.16 -0.22
C ARG A 333 -0.09 -12.25 0.06
N ARG A 334 0.23 -13.04 -0.96
CA ARG A 334 1.19 -14.15 -0.88
C ARG A 334 2.46 -13.85 -1.65
N ASN A 335 3.56 -14.42 -1.19
CA ASN A 335 4.82 -14.50 -1.92
C ASN A 335 4.72 -15.53 -3.06
N ASN A 336 5.72 -15.53 -3.95
CA ASN A 336 5.82 -16.49 -5.06
C ASN A 336 5.92 -17.96 -4.58
N ASP A 337 6.35 -18.19 -3.34
CA ASP A 337 6.42 -19.51 -2.70
C ASP A 337 5.10 -19.95 -2.03
N GLY A 338 4.04 -19.14 -2.13
CA GLY A 338 2.72 -19.41 -1.55
C GLY A 338 2.57 -18.98 -0.08
N THR A 339 3.64 -18.54 0.58
CA THR A 339 3.59 -18.06 1.97
C THR A 339 2.82 -16.75 2.06
N VAL A 340 2.03 -16.57 3.12
CA VAL A 340 1.32 -15.30 3.35
C VAL A 340 2.33 -14.24 3.76
N MET A 341 2.43 -13.19 2.95
CA MET A 341 3.27 -12.04 3.22
C MET A 341 2.57 -11.10 4.19
N GLU A 342 1.30 -10.78 3.91
CA GLU A 342 0.53 -9.78 4.63
C GLU A 342 -0.97 -10.11 4.60
N VAL A 343 -1.67 -9.77 5.67
CA VAL A 343 -3.13 -9.90 5.79
C VAL A 343 -3.75 -8.51 5.73
N ILE A 344 -4.78 -8.34 4.90
CA ILE A 344 -5.48 -7.07 4.70
C ILE A 344 -6.86 -7.21 5.33
N GLY A 345 -7.17 -6.34 6.29
CA GLY A 345 -8.48 -6.24 6.92
C GLY A 345 -9.20 -4.98 6.49
N GLN A 346 -10.49 -5.10 6.18
CA GLN A 346 -11.39 -3.99 5.89
C GLN A 346 -12.62 -4.10 6.77
N ILE A 347 -12.95 -3.03 7.48
CA ILE A 347 -14.05 -2.99 8.45
C ILE A 347 -14.99 -1.86 8.05
N LEU A 348 -16.23 -2.24 7.72
CA LEU A 348 -17.35 -1.31 7.62
C LEU A 348 -18.08 -1.28 8.96
N ASP A 349 -18.23 -0.10 9.55
CA ASP A 349 -19.05 0.09 10.73
C ASP A 349 -20.52 -0.10 10.35
N VAL A 350 -21.18 -1.03 11.03
CA VAL A 350 -22.59 -1.37 10.84
C VAL A 350 -23.34 -1.32 12.17
N THR A 351 -22.80 -0.60 13.17
CA THR A 351 -23.39 -0.47 14.51
C THR A 351 -24.78 0.14 14.44
N GLU A 352 -24.91 1.32 13.83
CA GLU A 352 -26.21 2.00 13.66
C GLU A 352 -27.22 1.14 12.90
N GLN A 353 -26.77 0.41 11.87
CA GLN A 353 -27.63 -0.49 11.11
C GLN A 353 -28.16 -1.63 11.98
N VAL A 354 -27.30 -2.28 12.77
CA VAL A 354 -27.69 -3.39 13.65
C VAL A 354 -28.60 -2.89 14.78
N GLU A 355 -28.34 -1.71 15.34
CA GLU A 355 -29.18 -1.07 16.35
C GLU A 355 -30.55 -0.67 15.79
N ALA A 356 -30.61 -0.15 14.57
CA ALA A 356 -31.85 0.16 13.88
C ALA A 356 -32.66 -1.11 13.55
N GLU A 357 -32.00 -2.16 13.06
CA GLU A 357 -32.63 -3.48 12.83
C GLU A 357 -33.20 -4.05 14.13
N ALA A 358 -32.44 -3.97 15.23
CA ALA A 358 -32.90 -4.43 16.55
C ALA A 358 -34.07 -3.59 17.08
N SER A 359 -34.04 -2.27 16.88
CA SER A 359 -35.12 -1.36 17.29
C SER A 359 -36.41 -1.63 16.52
N LEU A 360 -36.33 -1.83 15.20
CA LEU A 360 -37.48 -2.20 14.36
C LEU A 360 -38.06 -3.57 14.75
N LEU A 361 -37.20 -4.54 15.10
CA LEU A 361 -37.63 -5.83 15.63
C LEU A 361 -38.34 -5.68 16.99
N GLN A 362 -37.85 -4.79 17.85
CA GLN A 362 -38.48 -4.51 19.14
C GLN A 362 -39.82 -3.80 18.97
N GLU A 363 -39.91 -2.79 18.09
CA GLU A 363 -41.18 -2.14 17.72
C GLU A 363 -42.17 -3.12 17.09
N SER A 364 -41.69 -4.07 16.27
CA SER A 364 -42.53 -5.13 15.70
C SER A 364 -43.09 -6.11 16.73
N ARG A 365 -42.59 -6.15 17.98
CA ARG A 365 -43.05 -7.08 19.03
C ARG A 365 -43.98 -6.44 20.05
N HIS A 366 -44.07 -5.12 20.07
CA HIS A 366 -44.89 -4.37 21.02
C HIS A 366 -46.03 -3.63 20.32
N ASP A 367 -47.10 -3.33 21.05
CA ASP A 367 -48.18 -2.46 20.59
C ASP A 367 -47.82 -1.00 20.91
N LEU A 368 -47.73 -0.14 19.89
CA LEU A 368 -47.24 1.24 20.03
C LEU A 368 -48.13 2.11 20.93
N LEU A 369 -49.43 1.78 21.05
CA LEU A 369 -50.35 2.55 21.87
C LEU A 369 -50.19 2.21 23.36
N THR A 370 -50.09 0.93 23.69
CA THR A 370 -50.14 0.44 25.08
C THR A 370 -48.78 0.07 25.67
N GLY A 371 -47.75 -0.12 24.84
CA GLY A 371 -46.42 -0.60 25.24
C GLY A 371 -46.36 -2.10 25.62
N LEU A 372 -47.51 -2.77 25.65
CA LEU A 372 -47.59 -4.22 25.87
C LEU A 372 -47.03 -4.98 24.68
N LEU A 373 -46.82 -6.30 24.82
CA LEU A 373 -46.54 -7.13 23.65
C LEU A 373 -47.71 -7.04 22.66
N ASN A 374 -47.42 -7.09 21.36
CA ASN A 374 -48.47 -7.32 20.38
C ASN A 374 -48.68 -8.83 20.17
N ARG A 375 -49.68 -9.20 19.36
CA ARG A 375 -49.99 -10.60 19.05
C ARG A 375 -48.76 -11.42 18.62
N ARG A 376 -47.94 -10.87 17.70
CA ARG A 376 -46.71 -11.54 17.24
C ARG A 376 -45.70 -11.71 18.37
N GLY A 377 -45.49 -10.68 19.18
CA GLY A 377 -44.58 -10.72 20.33
C GLY A 377 -44.99 -11.76 21.38
N LEU A 378 -46.30 -11.93 21.58
CA LEU A 378 -46.86 -12.98 22.43
C LEU A 378 -46.62 -14.37 21.84
N GLU A 379 -46.97 -14.59 20.57
CA GLU A 379 -46.78 -15.87 19.85
C GLU A 379 -45.31 -16.32 19.87
N GLU A 380 -44.35 -15.42 19.62
CA GLU A 380 -42.92 -15.74 19.69
C GLU A 380 -42.48 -16.16 21.10
N ARG A 381 -43.02 -15.52 22.14
CA ARG A 381 -42.67 -15.84 23.53
C ARG A 381 -43.25 -17.18 23.95
N LEU A 382 -44.49 -17.43 23.54
CA LEU A 382 -45.21 -18.69 23.69
C LEU A 382 -44.47 -19.86 23.01
N SER A 383 -44.01 -19.71 21.77
CA SER A 383 -43.19 -20.73 21.10
C SER A 383 -41.86 -21.01 21.82
N ALA A 384 -41.21 -19.97 22.36
CA ALA A 384 -39.98 -20.14 23.13
C ALA A 384 -40.21 -20.89 24.46
N MET A 385 -41.41 -20.79 25.03
CA MET A 385 -41.81 -21.51 26.24
C MET A 385 -42.21 -22.95 25.94
N ASP A 386 -42.82 -23.21 24.78
CA ASP A 386 -43.20 -24.56 24.35
C ASP A 386 -41.98 -25.50 24.28
N GLY A 387 -40.85 -25.00 23.76
CA GLY A 387 -39.58 -25.74 23.76
C GLY A 387 -38.96 -25.97 25.16
N ARG A 388 -39.41 -25.26 26.20
CA ARG A 388 -38.94 -25.34 27.58
C ARG A 388 -39.93 -26.02 28.55
N ARG A 389 -41.11 -26.45 28.07
CA ARG A 389 -42.16 -27.12 28.86
C ARG A 389 -41.72 -28.33 29.70
N ARG A 390 -40.50 -28.83 29.52
CA ARG A 390 -39.88 -29.84 30.41
C ARG A 390 -39.58 -29.32 31.83
N SER A 391 -39.74 -28.03 32.12
CA SER A 391 -39.72 -27.50 33.49
C SER A 391 -41.15 -27.40 34.04
N ASP A 392 -41.44 -28.11 35.13
CA ASP A 392 -42.76 -28.34 35.79
C ASP A 392 -43.50 -27.09 36.33
N LEU A 393 -43.36 -25.91 35.72
CA LEU A 393 -44.03 -24.69 36.19
C LEU A 393 -45.43 -24.57 35.58
N PRO A 394 -46.50 -24.54 36.42
CA PRO A 394 -47.86 -24.38 35.94
C PRO A 394 -48.07 -23.01 35.27
N LEU A 395 -48.78 -23.03 34.15
CA LEU A 395 -49.06 -21.90 33.28
C LEU A 395 -50.54 -21.55 33.31
N ALA A 396 -50.87 -20.25 33.36
CA ALA A 396 -52.23 -19.76 33.23
C ALA A 396 -52.34 -18.60 32.25
N ALA A 397 -53.47 -18.53 31.53
CA ALA A 397 -53.78 -17.47 30.58
C ALA A 397 -55.07 -16.78 31.01
N LEU A 398 -55.05 -15.44 30.95
CA LEU A 398 -56.22 -14.60 31.15
C LEU A 398 -56.47 -13.86 29.84
N PHE A 399 -57.59 -14.16 29.19
CA PHE A 399 -58.11 -13.37 28.08
C PHE A 399 -59.03 -12.30 28.65
N CYS A 400 -58.72 -11.05 28.37
CA CYS A 400 -59.38 -9.88 28.93
C CYS A 400 -59.98 -9.05 27.80
N ASP A 401 -61.19 -8.57 27.97
CA ASP A 401 -61.87 -7.69 27.00
C ASP A 401 -62.50 -6.50 27.71
N ILE A 402 -62.26 -5.31 27.16
CA ILE A 402 -62.85 -4.08 27.67
C ILE A 402 -64.32 -4.03 27.23
N ASP A 403 -65.22 -4.16 28.21
CA ASP A 403 -66.64 -4.19 27.92
C ASP A 403 -67.12 -2.88 27.29
N HIS A 404 -67.93 -3.00 26.23
CA HIS A 404 -68.52 -1.86 25.52
C HIS A 404 -67.50 -0.85 24.96
N PHE A 405 -66.26 -1.27 24.68
CA PHE A 405 -65.22 -0.38 24.14
C PHE A 405 -65.63 0.37 22.87
N LYS A 406 -66.37 -0.31 21.97
CA LYS A 406 -66.91 0.33 20.76
C LYS A 406 -67.84 1.51 21.07
N ALA A 407 -68.67 1.41 22.11
CA ALA A 407 -69.57 2.50 22.51
C ALA A 407 -68.79 3.72 23.04
N ILE A 408 -67.62 3.50 23.66
CA ILE A 408 -66.72 4.58 24.09
C ILE A 408 -66.15 5.29 22.85
N ASN A 409 -65.67 4.54 21.86
CA ASN A 409 -65.17 5.11 20.61
C ASN A 409 -66.26 5.86 19.84
N ASP A 410 -67.45 5.28 19.71
CA ASP A 410 -68.56 5.87 18.96
C ASP A 410 -69.12 7.12 19.67
N GLY A 411 -69.09 7.15 21.01
CA GLY A 411 -69.63 8.25 21.82
C GLY A 411 -68.67 9.40 22.09
N GLN A 412 -67.38 9.11 22.33
CA GLN A 412 -66.37 10.09 22.76
C GLN A 412 -65.16 10.20 21.81
N GLY A 413 -65.19 9.45 20.70
CA GLY A 413 -64.16 9.44 19.68
C GLY A 413 -62.99 8.50 19.98
N HIS A 414 -62.20 8.22 18.94
CA HIS A 414 -61.06 7.29 19.03
C HIS A 414 -59.98 7.73 20.03
N ALA A 415 -59.78 9.04 20.22
CA ALA A 415 -58.82 9.55 21.21
C ALA A 415 -59.18 9.14 22.65
N ALA A 416 -60.49 9.05 22.97
CA ALA A 416 -60.95 8.57 24.27
C ALA A 416 -60.69 7.06 24.42
N GLY A 417 -60.96 6.27 23.36
CA GLY A 417 -60.61 4.85 23.35
C GLY A 417 -59.11 4.60 23.52
N ASP A 418 -58.26 5.41 22.89
CA ASP A 418 -56.81 5.33 23.04
C ASP A 418 -56.33 5.68 24.45
N ALA A 419 -56.98 6.64 25.11
CA ALA A 419 -56.71 6.96 26.51
C ALA A 419 -57.12 5.79 27.43
N VAL A 420 -58.29 5.20 27.20
CA VAL A 420 -58.76 4.01 27.92
C VAL A 420 -57.78 2.86 27.78
N LEU A 421 -57.37 2.51 26.56
CA LEU A 421 -56.42 1.42 26.31
C LEU A 421 -55.10 1.62 27.04
N ARG A 422 -54.56 2.85 27.06
CA ARG A 422 -53.33 3.18 27.80
C ARG A 422 -53.48 2.97 29.30
N VAL A 423 -54.59 3.43 29.89
CA VAL A 423 -54.85 3.29 31.33
C VAL A 423 -55.09 1.83 31.70
N VAL A 424 -55.86 1.09 30.90
CA VAL A 424 -56.09 -0.35 31.12
C VAL A 424 -54.79 -1.13 31.04
N ALA A 425 -53.97 -0.88 30.02
CA ALA A 425 -52.67 -1.52 29.88
C ALA A 425 -51.74 -1.24 31.07
N HIS A 426 -51.71 0.02 31.54
CA HIS A 426 -50.94 0.42 32.70
C HIS A 426 -51.40 -0.30 33.97
N ARG A 427 -52.71 -0.29 34.26
CA ARG A 427 -53.32 -0.97 35.43
C ARG A 427 -53.14 -2.49 35.39
N LEU A 428 -53.22 -3.08 34.20
CA LEU A 428 -52.97 -4.50 34.01
C LEU A 428 -51.49 -4.81 34.28
N ARG A 429 -50.55 -4.04 33.73
CA ARG A 429 -49.11 -4.24 33.93
C ARG A 429 -48.67 -4.02 35.38
N SER A 430 -49.28 -3.07 36.10
CA SER A 430 -49.01 -2.84 37.53
C SER A 430 -49.58 -3.93 38.45
N SER A 431 -50.57 -4.68 37.96
CA SER A 431 -51.21 -5.74 38.74
C SER A 431 -50.46 -7.07 38.72
N ILE A 432 -49.57 -7.27 37.73
CA ILE A 432 -48.82 -8.51 37.48
C ILE A 432 -47.33 -8.37 37.82
N ARG A 433 -46.62 -9.49 37.92
CA ARG A 433 -45.19 -9.51 38.23
C ARG A 433 -44.36 -9.22 36.99
N HIS A 434 -43.09 -8.87 37.19
CA HIS A 434 -42.16 -8.64 36.07
C HIS A 434 -41.95 -9.91 35.21
N SER A 435 -42.03 -11.10 35.82
CA SER A 435 -41.93 -12.40 35.13
C SER A 435 -43.14 -12.70 34.26
N ASP A 436 -44.30 -12.12 34.56
CA ASP A 436 -45.55 -12.35 33.84
C ASP A 436 -45.58 -11.54 32.53
N LEU A 437 -46.30 -12.05 31.55
CA LEU A 437 -46.43 -11.41 30.24
C LEU A 437 -47.80 -10.75 30.10
N ALA A 438 -47.82 -9.59 29.46
CA ALA A 438 -49.05 -8.90 29.07
C ALA A 438 -48.95 -8.48 27.61
N ALA A 439 -50.00 -8.75 26.85
CA ALA A 439 -50.08 -8.45 25.44
C ALA A 439 -51.43 -7.82 25.07
N ARG A 440 -51.44 -6.95 24.07
CA ARG A 440 -52.66 -6.55 23.36
C ARG A 440 -52.81 -7.44 22.13
N PHE A 441 -53.83 -8.29 22.15
CA PHE A 441 -54.04 -9.31 21.13
C PHE A 441 -54.72 -8.76 19.88
N GLY A 442 -55.61 -7.77 20.06
CA GLY A 442 -56.23 -6.98 19.00
C GLY A 442 -57.32 -6.07 19.56
N GLY A 443 -57.52 -4.87 18.99
CA GLY A 443 -58.61 -3.98 19.42
C GLY A 443 -58.63 -3.69 20.93
N ASP A 444 -59.66 -4.20 21.60
CA ASP A 444 -59.95 -4.18 23.04
C ASP A 444 -59.56 -5.46 23.81
N GLU A 445 -59.00 -6.45 23.11
CA GLU A 445 -58.57 -7.73 23.67
C GLU A 445 -57.12 -7.68 24.17
N LEU A 446 -56.95 -8.08 25.42
CA LEU A 446 -55.68 -8.14 26.15
C LEU A 446 -55.48 -9.56 26.67
N VAL A 447 -54.24 -10.05 26.64
CA VAL A 447 -53.89 -11.39 27.12
C VAL A 447 -52.81 -11.26 28.19
N VAL A 448 -52.99 -11.95 29.31
CA VAL A 448 -51.98 -12.09 30.36
C VAL A 448 -51.57 -13.55 30.46
N LEU A 449 -50.27 -13.80 30.47
CA LEU A 449 -49.69 -15.12 30.70
C LEU A 449 -48.94 -15.13 32.02
N LEU A 450 -49.28 -16.08 32.88
CA LEU A 450 -48.69 -16.26 34.20
C LEU A 450 -47.86 -17.54 34.21
N GLU A 451 -46.60 -17.44 34.64
CA GLU A 451 -45.69 -18.57 34.81
C GLU A 451 -45.52 -18.89 36.31
N GLY A 452 -45.45 -20.18 36.66
CA GLY A 452 -45.13 -20.62 38.03
C GLY A 452 -46.26 -20.40 39.04
N VAL A 453 -47.50 -20.44 38.58
CA VAL A 453 -48.69 -20.19 39.38
C VAL A 453 -48.80 -21.15 40.59
N GLY A 454 -48.94 -20.63 41.80
CA GLY A 454 -49.16 -21.44 43.01
C GLY A 454 -47.89 -22.12 43.57
N THR A 455 -46.72 -21.89 42.98
CA THR A 455 -45.45 -22.47 43.46
C THR A 455 -44.93 -21.80 44.75
N GLU A 456 -45.38 -20.57 45.05
CA GLU A 456 -44.90 -19.79 46.20
C GLU A 456 -45.81 -19.87 47.44
N THR A 457 -47.11 -20.07 47.27
CA THR A 457 -48.10 -19.98 48.37
C THR A 457 -48.63 -21.33 48.85
N GLY A 458 -48.35 -22.42 48.13
CA GLY A 458 -48.87 -23.76 48.46
C GLY A 458 -50.40 -23.90 48.30
N GLU A 459 -51.06 -22.88 47.76
CA GLU A 459 -52.48 -22.88 47.44
C GLU A 459 -52.75 -23.58 46.10
N ALA A 460 -53.99 -24.05 45.89
CA ALA A 460 -54.41 -24.56 44.60
C ALA A 460 -54.16 -23.49 43.51
N PRO A 461 -53.47 -23.82 42.40
CA PRO A 461 -53.09 -22.86 41.36
C PRO A 461 -54.28 -22.05 40.85
N GLU A 462 -55.46 -22.68 40.75
CA GLU A 462 -56.70 -22.05 40.29
C GLU A 462 -57.17 -20.89 41.17
N SER A 463 -57.15 -21.06 42.50
CA SER A 463 -57.59 -20.02 43.45
C SER A 463 -56.73 -18.77 43.37
N GLY A 464 -55.41 -18.94 43.24
CA GLY A 464 -54.47 -17.81 43.12
C GLY A 464 -54.66 -17.03 41.83
N VAL A 465 -54.88 -17.71 40.70
CA VAL A 465 -55.13 -17.03 39.40
C VAL A 465 -56.45 -16.29 39.43
N LEU A 466 -57.51 -16.89 40.00
CA LEU A 466 -58.81 -16.23 40.10
C LEU A 466 -58.75 -14.98 40.97
N ALA A 467 -58.03 -15.04 42.09
CA ALA A 467 -57.81 -13.87 42.94
C ALA A 467 -57.07 -12.74 42.19
N LEU A 468 -56.04 -13.09 41.40
CA LEU A 468 -55.31 -12.12 40.57
C LEU A 468 -56.16 -11.56 39.43
N ALA A 469 -56.92 -12.40 38.72
CA ALA A 469 -57.84 -11.98 37.66
C ALA A 469 -58.88 -11.00 38.21
N GLU A 470 -59.45 -11.30 39.38
CA GLU A 470 -60.44 -10.44 40.02
C GLU A 470 -59.81 -9.14 40.56
N LYS A 471 -58.55 -9.18 41.02
CA LYS A 471 -57.77 -7.97 41.34
C LYS A 471 -57.59 -7.09 40.09
N ILE A 472 -57.18 -7.67 38.96
CA ILE A 472 -57.03 -6.94 37.69
C ILE A 472 -58.37 -6.31 37.30
N ARG A 473 -59.47 -7.08 37.33
CA ARG A 473 -60.82 -6.60 36.98
C ARG A 473 -61.22 -5.37 37.80
N ARG A 474 -61.05 -5.44 39.13
CA ARG A 474 -61.41 -4.33 40.04
C ARG A 474 -60.53 -3.11 39.84
N HIS A 475 -59.22 -3.31 39.68
CA HIS A 475 -58.28 -2.21 39.48
C HIS A 475 -58.57 -1.49 38.15
N VAL A 476 -58.85 -2.25 37.09
CA VAL A 476 -59.25 -1.68 35.79
C VAL A 476 -60.57 -0.91 35.87
N ALA A 477 -61.51 -1.35 36.70
CA ALA A 477 -62.81 -0.69 36.90
C ALA A 477 -62.77 0.60 37.74
N GLU A 478 -61.62 0.98 38.30
CA GLU A 478 -61.47 2.26 38.97
C GLU A 478 -61.79 3.42 37.99
N PRO A 479 -62.41 4.52 38.44
CA PRO A 479 -62.72 5.66 37.58
C PRO A 479 -61.48 6.16 36.81
N ILE A 480 -61.63 6.43 35.51
CA ILE A 480 -60.57 7.00 34.68
C ILE A 480 -60.86 8.49 34.50
N PRO A 481 -60.01 9.40 35.01
CA PRO A 481 -60.21 10.84 34.82
C PRO A 481 -60.16 11.18 33.33
N PHE A 482 -61.20 11.82 32.81
CA PHE A 482 -61.29 12.25 31.41
C PHE A 482 -61.91 13.65 31.32
N GLU A 483 -61.69 14.36 30.21
CA GLU A 483 -62.06 15.78 30.06
C GLU A 483 -63.56 16.07 30.30
N GLN A 484 -64.44 15.08 30.05
CA GLN A 484 -65.89 15.20 30.17
C GLN A 484 -66.46 14.58 31.47
N GLY A 485 -65.59 14.19 32.41
CA GLY A 485 -65.94 13.47 33.63
C GLY A 485 -65.29 12.10 33.70
N ASP A 486 -65.43 11.43 34.85
CA ASP A 486 -64.83 10.12 35.07
C ASP A 486 -65.48 9.06 34.19
N LEU A 487 -64.64 8.31 33.47
CA LEU A 487 -65.08 7.18 32.66
C LEU A 487 -65.04 5.89 33.49
N CYS A 488 -66.20 5.27 33.66
CA CYS A 488 -66.33 3.95 34.27
C CYS A 488 -66.31 2.88 33.17
N ILE A 489 -65.31 2.00 33.22
CA ILE A 489 -65.20 0.85 32.33
C ILE A 489 -65.29 -0.44 33.12
N SER A 490 -65.65 -1.53 32.46
CA SER A 490 -65.57 -2.86 33.04
C SER A 490 -64.76 -3.79 32.14
N LEU A 491 -64.26 -4.86 32.75
CA LEU A 491 -63.44 -5.85 32.10
C LEU A 491 -64.09 -7.23 32.28
N SER A 492 -64.27 -7.95 31.18
CA SER A 492 -64.60 -9.37 31.20
C SER A 492 -63.32 -10.18 31.07
N ILE A 493 -63.15 -11.21 31.90
CA ILE A 493 -61.93 -12.03 31.92
C ILE A 493 -62.29 -13.52 31.82
N GLY A 494 -61.71 -14.21 30.84
CA GLY A 494 -61.68 -15.66 30.74
C GLY A 494 -60.35 -16.20 31.23
N VAL A 495 -60.38 -17.19 32.12
CA VAL A 495 -59.19 -17.79 32.74
C VAL A 495 -59.08 -19.26 32.31
N ALA A 496 -57.90 -19.68 31.91
CA ALA A 496 -57.56 -21.09 31.73
C ALA A 496 -56.21 -21.41 32.39
N LEU A 497 -56.12 -22.57 33.04
CA LEU A 497 -54.84 -23.19 33.43
C LEU A 497 -54.48 -24.26 32.40
N ILE A 498 -53.20 -24.36 32.06
CA ILE A 498 -52.72 -25.32 31.08
C ILE A 498 -52.91 -26.74 31.61
N GLN A 499 -53.42 -27.64 30.76
CA GLN A 499 -53.59 -29.04 31.11
C GLN A 499 -52.37 -29.87 30.67
N PRO A 500 -52.12 -31.02 31.33
CA PRO A 500 -51.11 -31.97 30.85
C PRO A 500 -51.40 -32.39 29.41
N GLU A 501 -50.36 -32.45 28.57
CA GLU A 501 -50.43 -32.82 27.14
C GLU A 501 -51.25 -31.88 26.24
N GLU A 502 -51.77 -30.78 26.77
CA GLU A 502 -52.54 -29.79 25.99
C GLU A 502 -51.61 -28.91 25.13
N SER A 503 -51.96 -28.75 23.86
CA SER A 503 -51.25 -27.83 22.99
C SER A 503 -51.49 -26.38 23.43
N LEU A 504 -50.54 -25.50 23.11
CA LEU A 504 -50.66 -24.09 23.49
C LEU A 504 -51.85 -23.39 22.81
N GLN A 505 -52.26 -23.89 21.63
CA GLN A 505 -53.38 -23.37 20.87
C GLN A 505 -54.72 -23.75 21.51
N GLU A 506 -54.87 -25.00 21.96
CA GLU A 506 -56.06 -25.46 22.71
C GLU A 506 -56.20 -24.72 24.04
N PHE A 507 -55.08 -24.51 24.73
CA PHE A 507 -55.01 -23.76 25.98
C PHE A 507 -55.53 -22.31 25.83
N LEU A 508 -55.04 -21.58 24.82
CA LEU A 508 -55.52 -20.22 24.56
C LEU A 508 -56.99 -20.22 24.10
N ALA A 509 -57.42 -21.20 23.31
CA ALA A 509 -58.80 -21.32 22.86
C ALA A 509 -59.77 -21.55 24.03
N ARG A 510 -59.39 -22.30 25.08
CA ARG A 510 -60.20 -22.43 26.30
C ARG A 510 -60.31 -21.12 27.08
N ALA A 511 -59.22 -20.36 27.17
CA ALA A 511 -59.25 -19.06 27.83
C ALA A 511 -60.20 -18.09 27.11
N ASP A 512 -60.16 -18.09 25.77
CA ASP A 512 -61.06 -17.29 24.93
C ASP A 512 -62.53 -17.75 25.06
N ALA A 513 -62.80 -19.06 25.08
CA ALA A 513 -64.14 -19.60 25.31
C ALA A 513 -64.70 -19.21 26.71
N ALA A 514 -63.84 -19.17 27.73
CA ALA A 514 -64.21 -18.69 29.06
C ALA A 514 -64.53 -17.17 29.05
N LEU A 515 -63.78 -16.37 28.28
CA LEU A 515 -64.06 -14.94 28.10
C LEU A 515 -65.41 -14.74 27.40
N TYR A 516 -65.70 -15.51 26.36
CA TYR A 516 -66.99 -15.47 25.68
C TYR A 516 -68.14 -15.79 26.65
N SER A 517 -67.96 -16.78 27.53
CA SER A 517 -68.92 -17.12 28.58
C SER A 517 -69.10 -15.99 29.59
N ALA A 518 -68.02 -15.28 29.96
CA ALA A 518 -68.09 -14.08 30.80
C ALA A 518 -68.93 -12.97 30.16
N LYS A 519 -68.75 -12.74 28.85
CA LYS A 519 -69.52 -11.75 28.09
C LYS A 519 -71.01 -12.12 28.02
N GLN A 520 -71.34 -13.39 27.78
CA GLN A 520 -72.74 -13.84 27.72
C GLN A 520 -73.43 -13.80 29.07
N ALA A 521 -72.71 -14.07 30.15
CA ALA A 521 -73.27 -14.08 31.51
C ALA A 521 -73.47 -12.67 32.12
N GLY A 522 -73.41 -11.61 31.29
CA GLY A 522 -73.68 -10.24 31.70
C GLY A 522 -72.43 -9.37 31.91
N ARG A 523 -71.26 -9.80 31.41
CA ARG A 523 -69.99 -9.04 31.43
C ARG A 523 -69.48 -8.73 32.86
N ASN A 524 -68.43 -7.90 32.95
CA ASN A 524 -67.84 -7.40 34.20
C ASN A 524 -67.55 -8.49 35.24
N ARG A 525 -66.94 -9.60 34.81
CA ARG A 525 -66.69 -10.77 35.66
C ARG A 525 -65.52 -11.60 35.17
N VAL A 526 -65.04 -12.45 36.08
CA VAL A 526 -64.07 -13.48 35.79
C VAL A 526 -64.77 -14.82 35.65
N VAL A 527 -64.47 -15.56 34.59
CA VAL A 527 -64.95 -16.94 34.38
C VAL A 527 -63.74 -17.85 34.18
N CYS A 528 -63.65 -18.91 34.96
CA CYS A 528 -62.67 -19.98 34.74
C CYS A 528 -63.23 -21.01 33.76
N SER A 529 -62.42 -21.48 32.82
CA SER A 529 -62.77 -22.65 32.00
C SER A 529 -62.86 -23.88 32.90
N SER A 530 -63.99 -24.60 32.88
CA SER A 530 -64.07 -25.89 33.55
C SER A 530 -63.12 -26.89 32.88
N ALA A 531 -62.45 -27.74 33.66
CA ALA A 531 -61.56 -28.78 33.14
C ALA A 531 -62.26 -29.81 32.23
N ALA A 532 -63.59 -29.79 32.16
CA ALA A 532 -64.40 -30.57 31.24
C ALA A 532 -65.06 -29.64 30.22
N GLY A 533 -64.61 -29.69 28.96
CA GLY A 533 -65.39 -29.19 27.83
C GLY A 533 -66.41 -30.24 27.38
N PRO A 534 -67.61 -29.85 26.92
CA PRO A 534 -68.53 -30.77 26.27
C PRO A 534 -67.94 -31.19 24.92
N SER A 535 -67.95 -32.49 24.67
CA SER A 535 -67.72 -33.11 23.37
C SER A 535 -68.53 -32.37 22.29
N LEU A 536 -67.82 -31.71 21.36
CA LEU A 536 -68.38 -31.23 20.11
C LEU A 536 -68.84 -32.46 19.31
N ALA A 537 -70.13 -32.78 19.44
CA ALA A 537 -70.79 -33.73 18.57
C ALA A 537 -70.62 -33.26 17.12
N SER A 538 -70.01 -34.13 16.32
CA SER A 538 -69.92 -34.03 14.87
C SER A 538 -71.31 -33.83 14.26
N GLY A 539 -71.61 -32.60 13.88
CA GLY A 539 -72.72 -32.27 13.00
C GLY A 539 -72.44 -32.76 11.59
N THR A 540 -73.02 -33.91 11.24
CA THR A 540 -73.24 -34.32 9.86
C THR A 540 -74.08 -33.27 9.15
N SER A 541 -73.56 -32.71 8.06
CA SER A 541 -74.38 -32.03 7.05
C SER A 541 -74.74 -33.04 5.95
N PRO A 542 -75.95 -33.00 5.36
CA PRO A 542 -76.26 -33.72 4.13
C PRO A 542 -75.50 -33.15 2.92
#